data_AF-A0A4Q4ZTJ8-F1
#
_entry.id   AF-A0A4Q4ZTJ8-F1
#
_cell.length_a   1.000
_cell.length_b   1.000
_cell.length_c   1.000
_cell.angle_alpha   90.00
_cell.angle_beta   90.00
_cell.angle_gamma   90.00
#
_symmetry.space_group_name_H-M   'P 1'
#
loop_
_entity.id
_entity.type
_entity.pdbx_description
1 polymer ?
#
loop_
_entity_poly.entity_id
_entity_poly.type
_entity_poly.pdbx_seq_one_letter_code
_entity_poly.pdbx_strand_id
1 'polypeptide(L)'
;MVCREYPSDVIASTTVPASTLTPAPAYSVEDYKIEIPPAAAADDAPFVDRLARIVNEVYVEAEAGIWRDGFQRTSAAEVAELIRAGELAVAYLVNGNRNSSSISNKSDTNDGKGNNNMTRSQPQPQPIGCVCIKKLPAGDADGEDAGEEKGEFGMLALDVAHRGGGLGRAMVRFAEDRCRGRGLTTMQLELLFPTAFEHAFKARLQRWYARMGYAEVRLQSFADDFPCLAPLLAGPCEYRIFEKRLV
;
A
#
# COMPACT_ATOMS: atom_id res chain seq x y z
N MET A 1 51.29 13.64 20.69
CA MET A 1 50.26 14.01 21.68
C MET A 1 49.14 13.01 21.54
N VAL A 2 49.03 12.19 22.58
CA VAL A 2 48.24 10.99 22.86
C VAL A 2 47.04 10.66 21.96
N CYS A 3 47.15 9.46 21.37
CA CYS A 3 46.09 8.60 20.87
C CYS A 3 45.14 8.19 21.99
N ARG A 4 43.84 8.10 21.71
CA ARG A 4 42.90 7.36 22.54
C ARG A 4 42.19 6.33 21.66
N GLU A 5 42.70 5.11 21.76
CA GLU A 5 42.02 3.88 21.37
C GLU A 5 40.79 3.67 22.27
N TYR A 6 39.71 3.18 21.68
CA TYR A 6 38.73 2.36 22.38
C TYR A 6 38.45 1.10 21.53
N PRO A 7 38.29 -0.05 22.20
CA PRO A 7 38.67 -1.35 21.68
C PRO A 7 37.65 -1.97 20.71
N SER A 8 38.20 -2.76 19.79
CA SER A 8 37.50 -3.72 18.96
C SER A 8 36.90 -4.83 19.83
N ASP A 9 35.60 -4.75 20.11
CA ASP A 9 34.89 -5.87 20.70
C ASP A 9 34.54 -6.88 19.60
N VAL A 10 35.30 -7.98 19.65
CA VAL A 10 35.05 -9.27 19.01
C VAL A 10 33.63 -9.72 19.36
N ILE A 11 32.71 -9.70 18.40
CA ILE A 11 31.41 -10.34 18.58
C ILE A 11 31.64 -11.85 18.49
N ALA A 12 31.75 -12.46 19.67
CA ALA A 12 31.76 -13.90 19.84
C ALA A 12 30.52 -14.52 19.20
N SER A 13 30.76 -15.54 18.37
CA SER A 13 29.74 -16.42 17.81
C SER A 13 29.02 -17.15 18.95
N THR A 14 27.94 -16.55 19.44
CA THR A 14 27.02 -17.22 20.37
C THR A 14 25.99 -17.99 19.55
N THR A 15 26.17 -19.29 19.49
CA THR A 15 25.15 -20.24 19.06
C THR A 15 23.89 -20.05 19.92
N VAL A 16 22.80 -19.57 19.31
CA VAL A 16 21.48 -19.51 19.95
C VAL A 16 20.93 -20.94 20.08
N PRO A 17 20.54 -21.40 21.28
CA PRO A 17 19.84 -22.67 21.43
C PRO A 17 18.41 -22.56 20.88
N ALA A 18 17.87 -23.70 20.47
CA ALA A 18 16.53 -23.83 19.92
C ALA A 18 15.43 -23.40 20.92
N SER A 19 14.47 -22.66 20.38
CA SER A 19 13.06 -22.55 20.82
C SER A 19 12.77 -22.06 22.24
N THR A 20 12.51 -20.75 22.34
CA THR A 20 11.32 -20.24 23.04
C THR A 20 10.64 -19.22 22.12
N LEU A 21 9.76 -19.71 21.25
CA LEU A 21 8.80 -18.87 20.53
C LEU A 21 7.87 -18.22 21.56
N THR A 22 8.16 -16.98 21.94
CA THR A 22 7.14 -16.09 22.49
C THR A 22 6.00 -16.02 21.45
N PRO A 23 4.74 -16.31 21.80
CA PRO A 23 3.65 -16.12 20.85
C PRO A 23 3.66 -14.66 20.41
N ALA A 24 3.69 -14.44 19.09
CA ALA A 24 3.48 -13.14 18.50
C ALA A 24 2.19 -12.53 19.10
N PRO A 25 2.14 -11.21 19.36
CA PRO A 25 0.94 -10.59 19.89
C PRO A 25 -0.24 -10.99 19.01
N ALA A 26 -1.35 -11.39 19.65
CA ALA A 26 -2.58 -11.72 18.94
C ALA A 26 -2.99 -10.47 18.15
N TYR A 27 -2.75 -10.47 16.84
CA TYR A 27 -3.22 -9.42 15.96
C TYR A 27 -4.73 -9.49 15.97
N SER A 28 -5.36 -8.46 16.53
CA SER A 28 -6.79 -8.22 16.33
C SER A 28 -7.05 -8.25 14.83
N VAL A 29 -7.84 -9.21 14.37
CA VAL A 29 -8.36 -9.19 13.00
C VAL A 29 -9.38 -8.08 12.98
N GLU A 30 -8.91 -6.85 12.77
CA GLU A 30 -9.83 -5.77 12.44
C GLU A 30 -10.52 -6.15 11.13
N ASP A 31 -11.85 -6.20 11.17
CA ASP A 31 -12.62 -6.42 9.95
C ASP A 31 -12.38 -5.22 9.03
N TYR A 32 -11.98 -5.50 7.80
CA TYR A 32 -11.82 -4.49 6.76
C TYR A 32 -12.60 -4.90 5.52
N LYS A 33 -12.99 -3.89 4.76
CA LYS A 33 -13.61 -4.04 3.44
C LYS A 33 -12.69 -3.42 2.41
N ILE A 34 -12.48 -4.10 1.29
CA ILE A 34 -11.73 -3.58 0.13
C ILE A 34 -12.73 -3.43 -1.01
N GLU A 35 -12.82 -2.24 -1.60
CA GLU A 35 -13.66 -2.01 -2.77
C GLU A 35 -13.12 -0.89 -3.67
N ILE A 36 -13.69 -0.80 -4.87
CA ILE A 36 -13.52 0.37 -5.74
C ILE A 36 -14.61 1.37 -5.33
N PRO A 37 -14.25 2.56 -4.82
CA PRO A 37 -15.24 3.58 -4.50
C PRO A 37 -15.97 4.03 -5.77
N PRO A 38 -17.22 4.50 -5.65
CA PRO A 38 -17.92 5.11 -6.78
C PRO A 38 -17.20 6.39 -7.23
N ALA A 39 -17.27 6.73 -8.52
CA ALA A 39 -16.60 7.92 -9.07
C ALA A 39 -16.97 9.23 -8.35
N ALA A 40 -18.20 9.34 -7.81
CA ALA A 40 -18.65 10.50 -7.04
C ALA A 40 -17.88 10.70 -5.72
N ALA A 41 -17.19 9.67 -5.20
CA ALA A 41 -16.33 9.82 -4.02
C ALA A 41 -15.11 10.71 -4.30
N ALA A 42 -14.76 10.93 -5.57
CA ALA A 42 -13.68 11.83 -5.97
C ALA A 42 -13.99 13.32 -5.68
N ASP A 43 -15.24 13.66 -5.42
CA ASP A 43 -15.68 15.03 -5.10
C ASP A 43 -15.79 15.25 -3.57
N ASP A 44 -15.56 14.20 -2.76
CA ASP A 44 -15.44 14.29 -1.31
C ASP A 44 -14.00 14.67 -0.93
N ALA A 45 -13.75 15.97 -0.77
CA ALA A 45 -12.41 16.49 -0.47
C ALA A 45 -11.78 15.86 0.79
N PRO A 46 -12.46 15.79 1.96
CA PRO A 46 -11.93 15.06 3.12
C PRO A 46 -11.51 13.62 2.86
N PHE A 47 -12.28 12.88 2.05
CA PHE A 47 -11.96 11.50 1.68
C PHE A 47 -10.70 11.40 0.82
N VAL A 48 -10.63 12.22 -0.23
CA VAL A 48 -9.50 12.28 -1.16
C VAL A 48 -8.22 12.76 -0.46
N ASP A 49 -8.32 13.82 0.35
CA ASP A 49 -7.20 14.38 1.11
C ASP A 49 -6.64 13.34 2.09
N ARG A 50 -7.51 12.55 2.74
CA ARG A 50 -7.07 11.48 3.64
C ARG A 50 -6.26 10.41 2.90
N LEU A 51 -6.71 9.99 1.72
CA LEU A 51 -5.99 9.00 0.91
C LEU A 51 -4.64 9.53 0.43
N ALA A 52 -4.60 10.76 -0.10
CA ALA A 52 -3.35 11.39 -0.52
C ALA A 52 -2.36 11.51 0.66
N ARG A 53 -2.84 11.87 1.85
CA ARG A 53 -2.03 11.91 3.07
C ARG A 53 -1.46 10.53 3.42
N ILE A 54 -2.28 9.48 3.45
CA ILE A 54 -1.81 8.11 3.74
C ILE A 54 -0.71 7.72 2.76
N VAL A 55 -0.91 7.93 1.45
CA VAL A 55 0.09 7.59 0.43
C VAL A 55 1.38 8.33 0.67
N ASN A 56 1.34 9.66 0.83
CA ASN A 56 2.54 10.46 1.03
C ASN A 56 3.29 10.08 2.32
N GLU A 57 2.59 9.85 3.43
CA GLU A 57 3.20 9.40 4.69
C GLU A 57 3.88 8.03 4.56
N VAL A 58 3.24 7.07 3.88
CA VAL A 58 3.83 5.74 3.62
C VAL A 58 5.10 5.86 2.78
N TYR A 59 5.07 6.70 1.73
CA TYR A 59 6.15 6.79 0.76
C TYR A 59 7.37 7.57 1.27
N VAL A 60 7.19 8.50 2.22
CA VAL A 60 8.32 9.15 2.93
C VAL A 60 9.20 8.10 3.62
N GLU A 61 8.60 7.11 4.29
CA GLU A 61 9.34 6.02 4.93
C GLU A 61 9.85 4.99 3.90
N ALA A 62 8.99 4.60 2.97
CA ALA A 62 9.26 3.52 2.02
C ALA A 62 10.35 3.87 0.99
N GLU A 63 10.57 5.16 0.73
CA GLU A 63 11.50 5.69 -0.28
C GLU A 63 12.51 6.67 0.32
N ALA A 64 12.79 6.53 1.62
CA ALA A 64 13.76 7.35 2.34
C ALA A 64 15.13 7.37 1.62
N GLY A 65 15.59 8.56 1.27
CA GLY A 65 16.87 8.77 0.56
C GLY A 65 16.85 8.50 -0.94
N ILE A 66 15.70 8.13 -1.53
CA ILE A 66 15.55 7.98 -2.99
C ILE A 66 15.27 9.33 -3.65
N TRP A 67 14.35 10.11 -3.07
CA TRP A 67 13.92 11.40 -3.58
C TRP A 67 14.54 12.56 -2.80
N ARG A 68 14.67 13.71 -3.46
CA ARG A 68 15.03 14.97 -2.78
C ARG A 68 13.92 15.41 -1.83
N ASP A 69 14.32 16.18 -0.82
CA ASP A 69 13.40 16.73 0.18
C ASP A 69 12.24 17.49 -0.45
N GLY A 70 11.03 17.29 0.09
CA GLY A 70 9.82 17.93 -0.39
C GLY A 70 9.11 17.21 -1.54
N PHE A 71 9.66 16.11 -2.07
CA PHE A 71 8.95 15.28 -3.04
C PHE A 71 7.67 14.68 -2.42
N GLN A 72 6.56 14.80 -3.14
CA GLN A 72 5.29 14.17 -2.82
C GLN A 72 5.00 13.09 -3.84
N ARG A 73 4.59 11.91 -3.37
CA ARG A 73 4.30 10.77 -4.24
C ARG A 73 3.04 10.98 -5.05
N THR A 74 2.06 11.69 -4.47
CA THR A 74 0.78 11.98 -5.09
C THR A 74 0.13 13.25 -4.51
N SER A 75 -0.94 13.71 -5.15
CA SER A 75 -1.76 14.84 -4.70
C SER A 75 -3.23 14.43 -4.56
N ALA A 76 -4.04 15.24 -3.88
CA ALA A 76 -5.49 15.04 -3.83
C ALA A 76 -6.12 15.02 -5.23
N ALA A 77 -5.66 15.89 -6.14
CA ALA A 77 -6.15 15.92 -7.51
C ALA A 77 -5.91 14.59 -8.25
N GLU A 78 -4.69 14.05 -8.16
CA GLU A 78 -4.34 12.77 -8.77
C GLU A 78 -5.13 11.60 -8.16
N VAL A 79 -5.28 11.58 -6.82
CA VAL A 79 -6.12 10.58 -6.14
C VAL A 79 -7.57 10.65 -6.64
N ALA A 80 -8.13 11.86 -6.78
CA ALA A 80 -9.49 12.04 -7.31
C ALA A 80 -9.60 11.54 -8.77
N GLU A 81 -8.60 11.78 -9.61
CA GLU A 81 -8.56 11.24 -10.98
C GLU A 81 -8.55 9.71 -11.00
N LEU A 82 -7.71 9.07 -10.18
CA LEU A 82 -7.66 7.61 -10.06
C LEU A 82 -9.00 7.01 -9.58
N ILE A 83 -9.70 7.69 -8.67
CA ILE A 83 -11.04 7.29 -8.23
C ILE A 83 -12.05 7.42 -9.38
N ARG A 84 -12.08 8.55 -10.10
CA ARG A 84 -12.98 8.75 -11.25
C ARG A 84 -12.76 7.71 -12.33
N ALA A 85 -11.51 7.30 -12.55
CA ALA A 85 -11.14 6.24 -13.49
C ALA A 85 -11.50 4.82 -13.01
N GLY A 86 -11.89 4.63 -11.74
CA GLY A 86 -12.13 3.31 -11.16
C GLY A 86 -10.86 2.47 -11.03
N GLU A 87 -9.72 3.14 -10.90
CA GLU A 87 -8.36 2.59 -10.82
C GLU A 87 -7.81 2.58 -9.39
N LEU A 88 -8.49 3.17 -8.41
CA LEU A 88 -8.05 3.13 -7.01
C LEU A 88 -8.96 2.20 -6.20
N ALA A 89 -8.41 1.09 -5.70
CA ALA A 89 -9.09 0.29 -4.67
C ALA A 89 -8.74 0.82 -3.29
N VAL A 90 -9.73 0.90 -2.41
CA VAL A 90 -9.62 1.47 -1.07
C VAL A 90 -9.98 0.44 -0.02
N ALA A 91 -9.16 0.36 1.03
CA ALA A 91 -9.45 -0.40 2.24
C ALA A 91 -10.13 0.50 3.26
N TYR A 92 -11.17 -0.03 3.87
CA TYR A 92 -11.99 0.63 4.88
C TYR A 92 -12.00 -0.19 6.16
N LEU A 93 -11.93 0.48 7.30
CA LEU A 93 -12.20 -0.18 8.57
C LEU A 93 -13.69 -0.47 8.69
N VAL A 94 -14.06 -1.74 8.81
CA VAL A 94 -15.41 -2.12 9.21
C VAL A 94 -15.40 -2.09 10.73
N ASN A 95 -16.28 -1.29 11.34
CA ASN A 95 -16.38 -1.24 12.80
C ASN A 95 -16.79 -2.62 13.33
N GLY A 96 -15.80 -3.45 13.66
CA GLY A 96 -15.95 -4.73 14.33
C GLY A 96 -16.34 -4.50 15.78
N ASN A 97 -17.60 -4.77 16.09
CA ASN A 97 -18.22 -4.96 17.40
C ASN A 97 -17.87 -3.95 18.52
N ARG A 98 -18.82 -3.04 18.79
CA ARG A 98 -18.88 -2.28 20.06
C ARG A 98 -19.10 -3.24 21.23
N ASN A 99 -18.06 -3.90 21.72
CA ASN A 99 -18.09 -4.51 23.04
C ASN A 99 -17.92 -3.43 24.10
N SER A 100 -18.94 -2.56 24.20
CA SER A 100 -19.22 -1.82 25.42
C SER A 100 -20.23 -2.66 26.20
N SER A 101 -19.71 -3.42 27.16
CA SER A 101 -20.46 -4.04 28.25
C SER A 101 -21.50 -3.05 28.80
N SER A 102 -22.72 -3.15 28.29
CA SER A 102 -23.86 -2.41 28.79
C SER A 102 -24.43 -3.23 29.94
N ILE A 103 -23.94 -2.95 31.15
CA ILE A 103 -24.61 -3.36 32.38
C ILE A 103 -26.02 -2.77 32.30
N SER A 104 -27.01 -3.64 32.10
CA SER A 104 -28.42 -3.31 32.12
C SER A 104 -28.84 -2.98 33.54
N ASN A 105 -28.94 -1.69 33.87
CA ASN A 105 -29.76 -1.25 34.99
C ASN A 105 -31.13 -0.83 34.45
N LYS A 106 -32.14 -1.63 34.83
CA LYS A 106 -33.56 -1.30 34.75
C LYS A 106 -33.87 -0.09 35.62
N SER A 107 -34.60 0.87 35.08
CA SER A 107 -35.69 1.56 35.80
C SER A 107 -36.59 2.32 34.83
N ASP A 108 -37.87 2.28 35.12
CA ASP A 108 -39.01 2.54 34.24
C ASP A 108 -39.38 4.03 34.01
N THR A 109 -40.29 4.19 33.04
CA THR A 109 -41.39 5.17 32.86
C THR A 109 -41.20 6.53 32.14
N ASN A 110 -42.01 6.63 31.07
CA ASN A 110 -42.86 7.74 30.58
C ASN A 110 -42.45 8.65 29.41
N ASP A 111 -43.26 8.51 28.34
CA ASP A 111 -43.98 9.51 27.53
C ASP A 111 -43.30 10.85 27.19
N GLY A 112 -42.97 11.02 25.90
CA GLY A 112 -42.55 12.29 25.34
C GLY A 112 -42.36 12.26 23.83
N LYS A 113 -43.44 12.59 23.12
CA LYS A 113 -43.56 12.77 21.66
C LYS A 113 -42.48 13.73 21.12
N GLY A 114 -41.66 13.27 20.17
CA GLY A 114 -40.64 14.08 19.50
C GLY A 114 -40.07 13.39 18.26
N ASN A 115 -40.83 13.43 17.16
CA ASN A 115 -40.35 12.99 15.85
C ASN A 115 -39.34 14.02 15.28
N ASN A 116 -38.06 13.83 15.59
CA ASN A 116 -36.98 14.39 14.81
C ASN A 116 -36.18 13.23 14.23
N ASN A 117 -36.62 12.73 13.08
CA ASN A 117 -35.88 11.74 12.31
C ASN A 117 -34.71 12.45 11.58
N MET A 118 -33.75 12.90 12.39
CA MET A 118 -32.43 13.29 11.92
C MET A 118 -31.75 11.97 11.57
N THR A 119 -31.76 11.61 10.30
CA THR A 119 -30.94 10.52 9.77
C THR A 119 -29.53 10.73 10.31
N ARG A 120 -29.16 9.95 11.33
CA ARG A 120 -27.77 9.81 11.75
C ARG A 120 -27.07 9.25 10.53
N SER A 121 -26.46 10.14 9.74
CA SER A 121 -25.52 9.78 8.69
C SER A 121 -24.57 8.79 9.37
N GLN A 122 -24.65 7.51 9.00
CA GLN A 122 -23.62 6.59 9.47
C GLN A 122 -22.30 7.23 9.04
N PRO A 123 -21.33 7.39 9.96
CA PRO A 123 -20.04 7.93 9.57
C PRO A 123 -19.53 7.07 8.42
N GLN A 124 -19.24 7.71 7.28
CA GLN A 124 -18.69 7.01 6.13
C GLN A 124 -17.49 6.19 6.62
N PRO A 125 -17.39 4.91 6.23
CA PRO A 125 -16.33 4.06 6.73
C PRO A 125 -14.98 4.71 6.42
N GLN A 126 -14.09 4.73 7.40
CA GLN A 126 -12.86 5.51 7.30
C GLN A 126 -11.86 4.78 6.39
N PRO A 127 -11.29 5.44 5.36
CA PRO A 127 -10.26 4.83 4.54
C PRO A 127 -8.97 4.66 5.35
N ILE A 128 -8.39 3.46 5.28
CA ILE A 128 -7.17 3.06 5.99
C ILE A 128 -6.05 2.63 5.03
N GLY A 129 -6.30 2.66 3.72
CA GLY A 129 -5.28 2.39 2.72
C GLY A 129 -5.84 2.28 1.31
N CYS A 130 -4.95 2.22 0.32
CA CYS A 130 -5.32 2.06 -1.08
C CYS A 130 -4.28 1.27 -1.89
N VAL A 131 -4.68 0.85 -3.09
CA VAL A 131 -3.82 0.33 -4.14
C VAL A 131 -4.36 0.80 -5.48
N CYS A 132 -3.49 1.30 -6.35
CA CYS A 132 -3.84 1.65 -7.72
C CYS A 132 -3.75 0.39 -8.60
N ILE A 133 -4.73 0.21 -9.50
CA ILE A 133 -4.88 -0.96 -10.36
C ILE A 133 -5.22 -0.47 -11.78
N LYS A 134 -4.29 -0.68 -12.70
CA LYS A 134 -4.40 -0.25 -14.10
C LYS A 134 -4.39 -1.44 -15.04
N LYS A 135 -4.83 -1.19 -16.27
CA LYS A 135 -4.61 -2.08 -17.40
C LYS A 135 -3.50 -1.47 -18.24
N LEU A 136 -2.39 -2.19 -18.39
CA LEU A 136 -1.33 -1.82 -19.31
C LEU A 136 -1.72 -2.33 -20.70
N PRO A 137 -1.63 -1.47 -21.73
CA PRO A 137 -1.87 -1.90 -23.10
C PRO A 137 -0.82 -2.94 -23.50
N ALA A 138 -1.15 -3.71 -24.54
CA ALA A 138 -0.14 -4.43 -25.30
C ALA A 138 0.94 -3.43 -25.75
N GLY A 139 2.22 -3.78 -25.60
CA GLY A 139 3.30 -2.88 -25.97
C GLY A 139 3.22 -2.49 -27.44
N ASP A 140 3.47 -1.22 -27.76
CA ASP A 140 3.64 -0.74 -29.13
C ASP A 140 4.97 -1.27 -29.66
N ALA A 141 4.95 -2.42 -30.33
CA ALA A 141 6.11 -2.90 -31.07
C ALA A 141 5.80 -2.77 -32.57
N ASP A 142 6.58 -1.95 -33.27
CA ASP A 142 6.73 -2.00 -34.73
C ASP A 142 7.41 -3.31 -35.20
N GLY A 143 7.16 -4.43 -34.51
CA GLY A 143 7.77 -5.75 -34.71
C GLY A 143 6.94 -6.88 -34.10
N GLU A 144 7.14 -8.10 -34.59
CA GLU A 144 6.30 -9.32 -34.48
C GLU A 144 5.95 -9.85 -33.06
N ASP A 145 6.18 -9.09 -31.99
CA ASP A 145 5.90 -9.50 -30.61
C ASP A 145 5.10 -8.40 -29.88
N ALA A 146 3.85 -8.20 -30.32
CA ALA A 146 2.89 -7.36 -29.61
C ALA A 146 2.60 -8.03 -28.25
N GLY A 147 3.25 -7.53 -27.19
CA GLY A 147 3.11 -8.10 -25.85
C GLY A 147 1.65 -8.16 -25.39
N GLU A 148 1.30 -9.14 -24.56
CA GLU A 148 -0.07 -9.27 -24.03
C GLU A 148 -0.44 -8.08 -23.13
N GLU A 149 -1.72 -7.69 -23.14
CA GLU A 149 -2.26 -6.74 -22.16
C GLU A 149 -2.07 -7.29 -20.73
N LYS A 150 -1.66 -6.43 -19.80
CA LYS A 150 -1.37 -6.83 -18.41
C LYS A 150 -2.17 -6.01 -17.42
N GLY A 151 -2.42 -6.60 -16.26
CA GLY A 151 -2.78 -5.83 -15.08
C GLY A 151 -1.53 -5.21 -14.48
N GLU A 152 -1.63 -4.02 -13.93
CA GLU A 152 -0.58 -3.44 -13.10
C GLU A 152 -1.20 -3.02 -11.78
N PHE A 153 -0.47 -3.23 -10.68
CA PHE A 153 -0.76 -2.50 -9.45
C PHE A 153 0.45 -1.73 -8.94
N GLY A 154 0.15 -0.58 -8.36
CA GLY A 154 1.11 0.32 -7.76
C GLY A 154 0.47 1.11 -6.62
N MET A 155 1.20 2.07 -6.06
CA MET A 155 0.67 2.94 -4.99
C MET A 155 0.03 2.14 -3.83
N LEU A 156 0.62 1.01 -3.44
CA LEU A 156 0.12 0.22 -2.31
C LEU A 156 0.51 0.91 -1.01
N ALA A 157 -0.47 1.57 -0.38
CA ALA A 157 -0.25 2.38 0.81
C ALA A 157 -1.27 2.04 1.90
N LEU A 158 -0.77 1.67 3.08
CA LEU A 158 -1.61 1.39 4.26
C LEU A 158 -1.20 2.31 5.40
N ASP A 159 -2.20 2.86 6.08
CA ASP A 159 -2.03 3.60 7.32
C ASP A 159 -1.25 2.73 8.33
N VAL A 160 -0.26 3.33 8.98
CA VAL A 160 0.73 2.63 9.81
C VAL A 160 0.08 1.83 10.94
N ALA A 161 -1.06 2.31 11.46
CA ALA A 161 -1.80 1.64 12.52
C ALA A 161 -2.41 0.30 12.10
N HIS A 162 -2.60 0.08 10.79
CA HIS A 162 -3.29 -1.09 10.24
C HIS A 162 -2.37 -2.02 9.43
N ARG A 163 -1.05 -1.88 9.60
CA ARG A 163 -0.04 -2.77 8.99
C ARG A 163 0.16 -4.03 9.84
N GLY A 164 0.73 -5.08 9.24
CA GLY A 164 1.08 -6.32 9.96
C GLY A 164 -0.07 -7.35 10.12
N GLY A 165 -1.33 -6.95 9.93
CA GLY A 165 -2.51 -7.84 10.01
C GLY A 165 -2.86 -8.59 8.72
N GLY A 166 -1.99 -8.61 7.71
CA GLY A 166 -2.25 -9.26 6.42
C GLY A 166 -3.05 -8.42 5.40
N LEU A 167 -3.52 -7.23 5.76
CA LEU A 167 -4.26 -6.31 4.87
C LEU A 167 -3.51 -6.03 3.55
N GLY A 168 -2.18 -5.83 3.59
CA GLY A 168 -1.40 -5.60 2.36
C GLY A 168 -1.47 -6.76 1.39
N ARG A 169 -1.48 -8.00 1.90
CA ARG A 169 -1.63 -9.20 1.06
C ARG A 169 -3.06 -9.29 0.51
N ALA A 170 -4.07 -8.90 1.29
CA ALA A 170 -5.46 -8.87 0.84
C ALA A 170 -5.68 -7.81 -0.26
N MET A 171 -5.04 -6.65 -0.16
CA MET A 171 -5.06 -5.61 -1.20
C MET A 171 -4.45 -6.11 -2.52
N VAL A 172 -3.29 -6.78 -2.46
CA VAL A 172 -2.68 -7.39 -3.65
C VAL A 172 -3.59 -8.46 -4.25
N ARG A 173 -4.19 -9.33 -3.43
CA ARG A 173 -5.17 -10.33 -3.92
C ARG A 173 -6.38 -9.69 -4.58
N PHE A 174 -6.92 -8.62 -4.00
CA PHE A 174 -8.02 -7.87 -4.60
C PHE A 174 -7.65 -7.32 -5.98
N ALA A 175 -6.43 -6.78 -6.13
CA ALA A 175 -5.92 -6.33 -7.41
C ALA A 175 -5.81 -7.47 -8.43
N GLU A 176 -5.21 -8.59 -8.02
CA GLU A 176 -5.09 -9.81 -8.85
C GLU A 176 -6.47 -10.30 -9.32
N ASP A 177 -7.44 -10.41 -8.42
CA ASP A 177 -8.79 -10.89 -8.73
C ASP A 177 -9.55 -9.92 -9.64
N ARG A 178 -9.36 -8.62 -9.47
CA ARG A 178 -9.91 -7.61 -10.39
C ARG A 178 -9.35 -7.76 -11.80
N CYS A 179 -8.06 -8.01 -11.93
CA CYS A 179 -7.42 -8.24 -13.22
C CYS A 179 -7.87 -9.56 -13.85
N ARG A 180 -7.98 -10.65 -13.07
CA ARG A 180 -8.60 -11.91 -13.53
C ARG A 180 -10.02 -11.69 -14.05
N GLY A 181 -10.83 -10.93 -13.31
CA GLY A 181 -12.20 -10.59 -13.71
C GLY A 181 -12.29 -9.75 -15.00
N ARG A 182 -11.20 -9.11 -15.42
CA ARG A 182 -11.06 -8.40 -16.69
C ARG A 182 -10.45 -9.27 -17.81
N GLY A 183 -10.21 -10.56 -17.56
CA GLY A 183 -9.58 -11.47 -18.51
C GLY A 183 -8.06 -11.30 -18.62
N LEU A 184 -7.45 -10.48 -17.76
CA LEU A 184 -6.00 -10.29 -17.73
C LEU A 184 -5.36 -11.48 -17.04
N THR A 185 -4.30 -11.98 -17.65
CA THR A 185 -3.67 -13.24 -17.24
C THR A 185 -2.30 -13.03 -16.61
N THR A 186 -1.80 -11.80 -16.61
CA THR A 186 -0.53 -11.40 -16.01
C THR A 186 -0.73 -10.14 -15.18
N MET A 187 -0.14 -10.10 -13.98
CA MET A 187 -0.06 -8.92 -13.13
C MET A 187 1.39 -8.45 -13.05
N GLN A 188 1.59 -7.14 -13.21
CA GLN A 188 2.85 -6.44 -13.09
C GLN A 188 2.87 -5.56 -11.83
N LEU A 189 4.06 -5.40 -11.25
CA LEU A 189 4.36 -4.33 -10.30
C LEU A 189 5.76 -3.79 -10.53
N GLU A 190 5.97 -2.61 -9.99
CA GLU A 190 7.04 -1.70 -10.32
C GLU A 190 7.77 -1.27 -9.05
N LEU A 191 9.09 -1.49 -8.95
CA LEU A 191 9.88 -1.05 -7.79
C LEU A 191 11.11 -0.24 -8.20
N LEU A 192 11.18 0.99 -7.68
CA LEU A 192 12.34 1.86 -7.76
C LEU A 192 13.36 1.53 -6.65
N PHE A 193 14.62 1.35 -7.03
CA PHE A 193 15.75 1.06 -6.14
C PHE A 193 16.88 2.09 -6.32
N PRO A 194 17.42 2.66 -5.24
CA PRO A 194 18.66 3.42 -5.34
C PRO A 194 19.82 2.47 -5.60
N THR A 195 20.76 2.85 -6.46
CA THR A 195 21.95 2.04 -6.75
C THR A 195 23.17 2.48 -5.92
N ALA A 196 23.10 3.66 -5.29
CA ALA A 196 24.19 4.20 -4.48
C ALA A 196 24.29 3.56 -3.08
N PHE A 197 23.24 2.89 -2.59
CA PHE A 197 23.20 2.27 -1.26
C PHE A 197 22.19 1.13 -1.19
N GLU A 198 22.34 0.24 -0.20
CA GLU A 198 21.35 -0.80 0.06
C GLU A 198 20.11 -0.22 0.77
N HIS A 199 18.95 -0.32 0.13
CA HIS A 199 17.69 0.10 0.74
C HIS A 199 16.98 -1.08 1.42
N ALA A 200 17.28 -1.33 2.69
CA ALA A 200 16.80 -2.50 3.45
C ALA A 200 15.27 -2.72 3.38
N PHE A 201 14.47 -1.65 3.38
CA PHE A 201 13.01 -1.77 3.22
C PHE A 201 12.62 -2.35 1.85
N LYS A 202 13.20 -1.85 0.74
CA LYS A 202 12.92 -2.34 -0.62
C LYS A 202 13.41 -3.77 -0.80
N ALA A 203 14.54 -4.13 -0.19
CA ALA A 203 15.03 -5.51 -0.17
C ALA A 203 14.09 -6.48 0.58
N ARG A 204 13.43 -6.02 1.67
CA ARG A 204 12.37 -6.81 2.34
C ARG A 204 11.10 -6.88 1.51
N LEU A 205 10.72 -5.77 0.87
CA LEU A 205 9.53 -5.66 0.02
C LEU A 205 9.63 -6.57 -1.20
N GLN A 206 10.77 -6.61 -1.88
CA GLN A 206 11.03 -7.54 -2.98
C GLN A 206 10.86 -8.99 -2.55
N ARG A 207 11.45 -9.40 -1.42
CA ARG A 207 11.26 -10.76 -0.88
C ARG A 207 9.81 -11.06 -0.51
N TRP A 208 9.04 -10.04 -0.11
CA TRP A 208 7.61 -10.18 0.16
C TRP A 208 6.82 -10.45 -1.12
N TYR A 209 7.08 -9.71 -2.21
CA TYR A 209 6.48 -9.97 -3.52
C TYR A 209 6.90 -11.32 -4.11
N ALA A 210 8.17 -11.71 -3.98
CA ALA A 210 8.64 -13.03 -4.40
C ALA A 210 7.87 -14.17 -3.74
N ARG A 211 7.59 -14.08 -2.43
CA ARG A 211 6.74 -15.05 -1.71
C ARG A 211 5.27 -15.05 -2.16
N MET A 212 4.82 -14.02 -2.86
CA MET A 212 3.49 -13.97 -3.46
C MET A 212 3.47 -14.47 -4.91
N GLY A 213 4.61 -14.87 -5.46
CA GLY A 213 4.75 -15.44 -6.80
C GLY A 213 5.18 -14.43 -7.87
N TYR A 214 5.58 -13.21 -7.49
CA TYR A 214 6.12 -12.24 -8.43
C TYR A 214 7.60 -12.50 -8.69
N ALA A 215 7.98 -12.62 -9.96
CA ALA A 215 9.36 -12.78 -10.40
C ALA A 215 9.85 -11.50 -11.08
N GLU A 216 11.10 -11.13 -10.85
CA GLU A 216 11.74 -10.03 -11.60
C GLU A 216 11.92 -10.46 -13.06
N VAL A 217 11.43 -9.64 -13.99
CA VAL A 217 11.47 -9.95 -15.43
C VAL A 217 12.25 -8.92 -16.25
N ARG A 218 12.39 -7.69 -15.74
CA ARG A 218 13.07 -6.61 -16.46
C ARG A 218 13.66 -5.59 -15.50
N LEU A 219 14.82 -5.06 -15.90
CA LEU A 219 15.45 -3.87 -15.33
C LEU A 219 15.37 -2.76 -16.37
N GLN A 220 14.96 -1.56 -15.98
CA GLN A 220 14.83 -0.39 -16.84
C GLN A 220 15.52 0.84 -16.24
N SER A 221 15.80 1.80 -17.12
CA SER A 221 16.33 3.11 -16.76
C SER A 221 15.17 4.02 -16.33
N PHE A 222 15.14 4.39 -15.06
CA PHE A 222 14.12 5.31 -14.56
C PHE A 222 14.15 6.67 -15.28
N ALA A 223 15.33 7.11 -15.73
CA ALA A 223 15.50 8.39 -16.40
C ALA A 223 14.93 8.41 -17.83
N ASP A 224 14.90 7.25 -18.49
CA ASP A 224 14.39 7.14 -19.86
C ASP A 224 12.86 7.13 -19.84
N ASP A 225 12.27 6.39 -18.91
CA ASP A 225 10.81 6.24 -18.78
C ASP A 225 10.15 7.45 -18.08
N PHE A 226 10.87 8.10 -17.14
CA PHE A 226 10.36 9.21 -16.34
C PHE A 226 11.30 10.43 -16.33
N PRO A 227 11.57 11.05 -17.50
CA PRO A 227 12.55 12.13 -17.63
C PRO A 227 12.20 13.38 -16.79
N CYS A 228 10.91 13.63 -16.54
CA CYS A 228 10.47 14.75 -15.69
C CYS A 228 10.69 14.49 -14.19
N LEU A 229 10.72 13.22 -13.77
CA LEU A 229 10.90 12.85 -12.36
C LEU A 229 12.37 12.59 -12.02
N ALA A 230 13.17 12.15 -12.98
CA ALA A 230 14.59 11.84 -12.76
C ALA A 230 15.40 12.99 -12.11
N PRO A 231 15.20 14.28 -12.45
CA PRO A 231 15.89 15.39 -11.78
C PRO A 231 15.55 15.54 -10.29
N LEU A 232 14.47 14.93 -9.82
CA LEU A 232 14.01 14.97 -8.43
C LEU A 232 14.61 13.85 -7.58
N LEU A 233 15.33 12.90 -8.18
CA LEU A 233 16.05 11.87 -7.45
C LEU A 233 17.23 12.46 -6.66
N ALA A 234 17.51 11.87 -5.51
CA ALA A 234 18.68 12.20 -4.69
C ALA A 234 19.97 11.57 -5.25
N GLY A 235 19.84 10.52 -6.05
CA GLY A 235 20.97 9.80 -6.66
C GLY A 235 20.51 8.83 -7.75
N PRO A 236 21.44 8.07 -8.35
CA PRO A 236 21.11 7.11 -9.38
C PRO A 236 20.17 6.03 -8.83
N CYS A 237 19.13 5.74 -9.60
CA CYS A 237 18.15 4.71 -9.28
C CYS A 237 17.92 3.82 -10.50
N GLU A 238 17.61 2.56 -10.22
CA GLU A 238 17.18 1.60 -11.21
C GLU A 238 15.73 1.20 -10.96
N TYR A 239 15.06 0.84 -12.03
CA TYR A 239 13.64 0.59 -12.03
C TYR A 239 13.39 -0.89 -12.39
N ARG A 240 12.80 -1.67 -11.47
CA ARG A 240 12.64 -3.13 -11.59
C ARG A 240 11.18 -3.50 -11.80
N ILE A 241 10.92 -4.29 -12.85
CA ILE A 241 9.60 -4.84 -13.18
C ILE A 241 9.51 -6.27 -12.67
N PHE A 242 8.42 -6.55 -11.95
CA PHE A 242 8.08 -7.88 -11.51
C PHE A 242 6.73 -8.31 -12.08
N GLU A 243 6.65 -9.56 -12.53
CA GLU A 243 5.43 -10.13 -13.09
C GLU A 243 5.02 -11.43 -12.38
N LYS A 244 3.71 -11.69 -12.36
CA LYS A 244 3.10 -12.93 -11.89
C LYS A 244 2.01 -13.37 -12.85
N ARG A 245 2.00 -14.66 -13.19
CA ARG A 245 0.88 -15.26 -13.91
C ARG A 245 -0.33 -15.39 -12.98
N LEU A 246 -1.46 -14.88 -13.44
CA LEU A 246 -2.77 -15.03 -12.81
C LEU A 246 -3.44 -16.30 -13.36
N VAL A 247 -2.90 -17.46 -12.98
CA VAL A 247 -3.63 -18.73 -13.13
C VAL A 247 -4.77 -18.82 -12.10
#